data_AF-A0A8C4Q0M0-F1
#
_entry.id   AF-A0A8C4Q0M0-F1
#
_cell.length_a   1.000
_cell.length_b   1.000
_cell.length_c   1.000
_cell.angle_alpha   90.00
_cell.angle_beta   90.00
_cell.angle_gamma   90.00
#
_symmetry.space_group_name_H-M   'P 1'
#
loop_
_entity.id
_entity.type
_entity.pdbx_description
1 polymer ?
#
loop_
_entity_poly.entity_id
_entity_poly.type
_entity_poly.pdbx_seq_one_letter_code
_entity_poly.pdbx_strand_id
1 'polypeptide(L)'
;MLKAVVPWSKAMEQLVQKYLHMEHPKVKLLQESYQFMEIKELLRGYGLRNLNLAVDQDTQTLVMFILKKDLASSFKDAMKVVKMYHIPPEPIYLYRMIQLVLSERGEESLELLYSLSVSMALSTGRRFVSRVMIELEYPLYLKDPTLTDNLETRETLLTRHCVQVLTFMVAHTDDHTRSELKQQLHTLDSIAKLQNNFKVFLSCSKYDDHTCRHALLTSTIGAFFTNPTDESIPAPHGNGPRHGPILCSSLEKLVYFGSLLSFEEVEVVGEIVLHAFSLGKVEMGLRLCRALPESHRGDGVARVLMSAGLTLCKMLERDELVEVSSDLNLPLEILELSRLALCFCSPDQLLECAELCDIARIAAAVYEQCQTEDLLLSDKTLGANVDQFVYETFAFEDEFKEDSIVLNASQTIPVVYEITNIIGPQLPHIGE
;
A
#
# COMPACT_ATOMS: atom_id res chain seq x y z
N MET A 1 -50.84 -20.11 25.65
CA MET A 1 -50.68 -19.00 24.69
C MET A 1 -51.80 -19.09 23.66
N LEU A 2 -52.53 -17.99 23.44
CA LEU A 2 -53.76 -17.95 22.64
C LEU A 2 -53.49 -18.38 21.19
N LYS A 3 -54.16 -19.46 20.75
CA LYS A 3 -54.27 -19.85 19.34
C LYS A 3 -55.10 -18.78 18.61
N ALA A 4 -54.47 -17.68 18.21
CA ALA A 4 -55.10 -16.76 17.27
C ALA A 4 -55.33 -17.52 15.95
N VAL A 5 -56.60 -17.71 15.59
CA VAL A 5 -57.02 -18.23 14.28
C VAL A 5 -56.66 -17.15 13.26
N VAL A 6 -55.84 -17.47 12.26
CA VAL A 6 -55.42 -16.53 11.21
C VAL A 6 -55.76 -17.17 9.86
N PRO A 7 -56.32 -16.42 8.88
CA PRO A 7 -56.63 -14.98 8.90
C PRO A 7 -57.92 -14.63 9.67
N TRP A 8 -58.00 -13.40 10.18
CA TRP A 8 -59.24 -12.82 10.69
C TRP A 8 -60.17 -12.42 9.54
N SER A 9 -61.48 -12.43 9.80
CA SER A 9 -62.43 -11.84 8.85
C SER A 9 -62.40 -10.31 8.98
N LYS A 10 -62.68 -9.59 7.88
CA LYS A 10 -62.74 -8.11 7.88
C LYS A 10 -63.64 -7.53 8.98
N ALA A 11 -64.73 -8.23 9.31
CA ALA A 11 -65.63 -7.84 10.40
C ALA A 11 -64.98 -7.95 11.79
N MET A 12 -64.14 -8.97 12.01
CA MET A 12 -63.40 -9.16 13.25
C MET A 12 -62.29 -8.10 13.39
N GLU A 13 -61.59 -7.77 12.31
CA GLU A 13 -60.58 -6.70 12.33
C GLU A 13 -61.16 -5.33 12.66
N GLN A 14 -62.27 -4.94 12.02
CA GLN A 14 -62.95 -3.68 12.32
C GLN A 14 -63.43 -3.61 13.77
N LEU A 15 -63.89 -4.74 14.31
CA LEU A 15 -64.33 -4.86 15.69
C LEU A 15 -63.15 -4.72 16.67
N VAL A 16 -62.04 -5.40 16.42
CA VAL A 16 -60.83 -5.29 17.25
C VAL A 16 -60.24 -3.89 17.18
N GLN A 17 -60.17 -3.28 16.00
CA GLN A 17 -59.72 -1.88 15.83
C GLN A 17 -60.60 -0.91 16.63
N LYS A 18 -61.93 -1.10 16.66
CA LYS A 18 -62.84 -0.27 17.46
C LYS A 18 -62.59 -0.42 18.97
N TYR A 19 -62.32 -1.64 19.44
CA TYR A 19 -62.09 -1.91 20.87
C TYR A 19 -60.68 -1.58 21.36
N LEU A 20 -59.71 -1.40 20.46
CA LEU A 20 -58.35 -0.93 20.82
C LEU A 20 -58.33 0.52 21.35
N HIS A 21 -59.34 1.33 21.02
CA HIS A 21 -59.44 2.74 21.43
C HIS A 21 -60.23 2.95 22.74
N MET A 22 -60.70 1.87 23.38
CA MET A 22 -61.45 1.96 24.64
C MET A 22 -60.51 1.83 25.84
N GLU A 23 -60.74 2.61 26.90
CA GLU A 23 -60.01 2.47 28.16
C GLU A 23 -60.52 1.25 28.94
N HIS A 24 -59.90 0.08 28.73
CA HIS A 24 -60.26 -1.15 29.44
C HIS A 24 -59.01 -1.98 29.78
N PRO A 25 -58.92 -2.62 30.96
CA PRO A 25 -57.72 -3.36 31.40
C PRO A 25 -57.33 -4.52 30.47
N LYS A 26 -58.27 -5.09 29.70
CA LYS A 26 -58.01 -6.16 28.72
C LYS A 26 -57.57 -5.66 27.33
N VAL A 27 -57.48 -4.34 27.11
CA VAL A 27 -57.05 -3.78 25.81
C VAL A 27 -55.59 -4.11 25.52
N LYS A 28 -54.73 -4.22 26.54
CA LYS A 28 -53.34 -4.66 26.36
C LYS A 28 -53.24 -6.08 25.78
N LEU A 29 -54.03 -7.02 26.30
CA LEU A 29 -54.10 -8.39 25.76
C LEU A 29 -54.67 -8.43 24.33
N LEU A 30 -55.64 -7.55 24.03
CA LEU A 30 -56.20 -7.42 22.70
C LEU A 30 -55.16 -6.86 21.71
N GLN A 31 -54.38 -5.87 22.13
CA GLN A 31 -53.29 -5.26 21.36
C GLN A 31 -52.19 -6.27 21.03
N GLU A 32 -51.78 -7.08 22.00
CA GLU A 32 -50.84 -8.20 21.79
C GLU A 32 -51.40 -9.24 20.80
N SER A 33 -52.69 -9.60 20.94
CA SER A 33 -53.34 -10.55 20.02
C SER A 33 -53.48 -10.04 18.59
N TYR A 34 -53.71 -8.73 18.43
CA TYR A 34 -53.80 -8.06 17.14
C TYR A 34 -52.43 -8.00 16.45
N GLN A 35 -51.37 -7.63 17.18
CA GLN A 35 -50.00 -7.62 16.66
C GLN A 35 -49.52 -9.01 16.25
N PHE A 36 -49.89 -10.06 17.01
CA PHE A 36 -49.58 -11.45 16.67
C PHE A 36 -50.29 -11.91 15.40
N MET A 37 -51.52 -11.44 15.18
CA MET A 37 -52.29 -11.70 13.95
C MET A 37 -51.63 -11.01 12.75
N GLU A 38 -51.27 -9.73 12.84
CA GLU A 38 -50.61 -8.98 11.76
C GLU A 38 -49.30 -9.65 11.32
N ILE A 39 -48.50 -10.15 12.27
CA ILE A 39 -47.25 -10.86 11.95
C ILE A 39 -47.54 -12.19 11.27
N LYS A 40 -48.50 -12.98 11.74
CA LYS A 40 -48.87 -14.24 11.09
C LYS A 40 -49.39 -14.04 9.67
N GLU A 41 -50.13 -12.95 9.43
CA GLU A 41 -50.56 -12.60 8.09
C GLU A 41 -49.39 -12.18 7.19
N LEU A 42 -48.47 -11.36 7.69
CA LEU A 42 -47.23 -10.99 7.01
C LEU A 42 -46.41 -12.23 6.64
N LEU A 43 -46.18 -13.15 7.59
CA LEU A 43 -45.42 -14.38 7.38
C LEU A 43 -46.07 -15.31 6.35
N ARG A 44 -47.40 -15.31 6.23
CA ARG A 44 -48.11 -16.02 5.17
C ARG A 44 -47.72 -15.49 3.78
N GLY A 45 -47.47 -14.19 3.64
CA GLY A 45 -46.98 -13.55 2.42
C GLY A 45 -45.59 -14.05 1.99
N TYR A 46 -44.77 -14.48 2.95
CA TYR A 46 -43.45 -15.09 2.72
C TYR A 46 -43.50 -16.63 2.59
N GLY A 47 -44.69 -17.23 2.58
CA GLY A 47 -44.88 -18.68 2.46
C GLY A 47 -44.76 -19.46 3.78
N LEU A 48 -44.64 -18.77 4.91
CA LEU A 48 -44.40 -19.37 6.23
C LEU A 48 -45.72 -19.52 7.00
N ARG A 49 -46.41 -20.65 6.80
CA ARG A 49 -47.79 -20.84 7.28
C ARG A 49 -47.91 -21.39 8.71
N ASN A 50 -46.89 -22.08 9.23
CA ASN A 50 -46.98 -22.88 10.47
C ASN A 50 -45.82 -22.67 11.47
N LEU A 51 -45.19 -21.50 11.50
CA LEU A 51 -44.10 -21.26 12.48
C LEU A 51 -44.66 -20.99 13.88
N ASN A 52 -44.35 -21.88 14.82
CA ASN A 52 -44.51 -21.62 16.25
C ASN A 52 -43.25 -20.91 16.75
N LEU A 53 -43.28 -19.57 16.76
CA LEU A 53 -42.17 -18.71 17.20
C LEU A 53 -42.07 -18.67 18.73
N ALA A 54 -41.78 -19.82 19.35
CA ALA A 54 -41.64 -19.98 20.79
C ALA A 54 -40.17 -19.88 21.26
N VAL A 55 -39.21 -19.79 20.34
CA VAL A 55 -37.77 -19.80 20.64
C VAL A 55 -37.07 -18.61 19.96
N ASP A 56 -36.24 -17.89 20.71
CA ASP A 56 -35.52 -16.69 20.23
C ASP A 56 -34.65 -16.94 18.99
N GLN A 57 -34.10 -18.16 18.87
CA GLN A 57 -33.24 -18.60 17.76
C GLN A 57 -34.01 -18.74 16.42
N ASP A 58 -35.29 -19.12 16.48
CA ASP A 58 -36.16 -19.23 15.30
C ASP A 58 -36.56 -17.85 14.78
N THR A 59 -36.61 -16.86 15.67
CA THR A 59 -37.04 -15.49 15.34
C THR A 59 -35.95 -14.71 14.61
N GLN A 60 -34.68 -14.88 14.96
CA GLN A 60 -33.57 -14.29 14.19
C GLN A 60 -33.46 -14.90 12.79
N THR A 61 -33.60 -16.23 12.70
CA THR A 61 -33.59 -16.96 11.41
C THR A 61 -34.73 -16.51 10.50
N LEU A 62 -35.92 -16.28 11.09
CA LEU A 62 -37.07 -15.72 10.40
C LEU A 62 -36.82 -14.31 9.84
N VAL A 63 -36.25 -13.42 10.67
CA VAL A 63 -35.91 -12.04 10.27
C VAL A 63 -34.92 -12.06 9.10
N MET A 64 -33.90 -12.90 9.17
CA MET A 64 -32.94 -13.08 8.08
C MET A 64 -33.60 -13.64 6.82
N PHE A 65 -34.55 -14.57 6.94
CA PHE A 65 -35.30 -15.08 5.79
C PHE A 65 -36.13 -14.00 5.09
N ILE A 66 -36.79 -13.11 5.84
CA ILE A 66 -37.56 -11.98 5.29
C ILE A 66 -36.63 -11.01 4.56
N LEU A 67 -35.48 -10.68 5.16
CA LEU A 67 -34.51 -9.75 4.60
C LEU A 67 -33.84 -10.31 3.33
N LYS A 68 -33.55 -11.62 3.29
CA LYS A 68 -33.01 -12.32 2.11
C LYS A 68 -33.91 -12.24 0.87
N LYS A 69 -35.21 -12.00 1.04
CA LYS A 69 -36.15 -11.88 -0.10
C LYS A 69 -36.06 -10.52 -0.82
N ASP A 70 -35.43 -9.53 -0.20
CA ASP A 70 -35.21 -8.18 -0.75
C ASP A 70 -36.40 -7.51 -1.45
N LEU A 71 -37.63 -7.74 -0.95
CA LEU A 71 -38.80 -7.05 -1.46
C LEU A 71 -38.83 -5.61 -0.94
N ALA A 72 -39.50 -4.70 -1.64
CA ALA A 72 -39.66 -3.30 -1.19
C ALA A 72 -40.26 -3.19 0.23
N SER A 73 -41.07 -4.17 0.66
CA SER A 73 -41.61 -4.24 2.01
C SER A 73 -40.75 -5.03 3.00
N SER A 74 -39.77 -5.83 2.55
CA SER A 74 -39.02 -6.78 3.40
C SER A 74 -38.36 -6.14 4.61
N PHE A 75 -37.75 -4.96 4.45
CA PHE A 75 -37.12 -4.27 5.57
C PHE A 75 -38.16 -3.80 6.61
N LYS A 76 -39.26 -3.20 6.14
CA LYS A 76 -40.37 -2.74 7.00
C LYS A 76 -41.03 -3.91 7.72
N ASP A 77 -41.18 -5.03 7.01
CA ASP A 77 -41.80 -6.24 7.51
C ASP A 77 -40.90 -6.96 8.53
N ALA A 78 -39.59 -7.02 8.30
CA ALA A 78 -38.61 -7.49 9.29
C ALA A 78 -38.61 -6.62 10.56
N MET A 79 -38.66 -5.29 10.42
CA MET A 79 -38.69 -4.37 11.56
C MET A 79 -39.96 -4.53 12.42
N LYS A 80 -41.11 -4.88 11.82
CA LYS A 80 -42.33 -5.19 12.59
C LYS A 80 -42.15 -6.44 13.45
N VAL A 81 -41.52 -7.49 12.91
CA VAL A 81 -41.21 -8.72 13.65
C VAL A 81 -40.28 -8.41 14.83
N VAL A 82 -39.21 -7.66 14.57
CA VAL A 82 -38.20 -7.28 15.57
C VAL A 82 -38.81 -6.50 16.72
N LYS A 83 -39.68 -5.52 16.41
CA LYS A 83 -40.36 -4.70 17.41
C LYS A 83 -41.26 -5.53 18.33
N MET A 84 -41.94 -6.55 17.79
CA MET A 84 -42.86 -7.38 18.56
C MET A 84 -42.12 -8.37 19.47
N TYR A 85 -41.04 -8.97 18.97
CA TYR A 85 -40.22 -9.92 19.74
C TYR A 85 -39.14 -9.23 20.59
N HIS A 86 -39.14 -7.90 20.69
CA HIS A 86 -38.18 -7.10 21.44
C HIS A 86 -36.70 -7.42 21.09
N ILE A 87 -36.43 -7.76 19.83
CA ILE A 87 -35.08 -8.04 19.35
C ILE A 87 -34.34 -6.71 19.17
N PRO A 88 -33.04 -6.61 19.53
CA PRO A 88 -32.25 -5.42 19.25
C PRO A 88 -32.26 -5.12 17.73
N PRO A 89 -32.54 -3.87 17.29
CA PRO A 89 -32.71 -3.56 15.88
C PRO A 89 -31.38 -3.39 15.12
N GLU A 90 -30.24 -3.22 15.82
CA GLU A 90 -28.91 -2.99 15.23
C GLU A 90 -28.48 -4.07 14.22
N PRO A 91 -28.64 -5.38 14.47
CA PRO A 91 -28.30 -6.43 13.50
C PRO A 91 -29.10 -6.34 12.19
N ILE A 92 -30.35 -5.84 12.23
CA ILE A 92 -31.20 -5.69 11.05
C ILE A 92 -30.74 -4.51 10.21
N TYR A 93 -30.40 -3.38 10.85
CA TYR A 93 -29.80 -2.25 10.16
C TYR A 93 -28.47 -2.64 9.53
N LEU A 94 -27.60 -3.35 10.26
CA LEU A 94 -26.34 -3.88 9.74
C LEU A 94 -26.55 -4.76 8.51
N TYR A 95 -27.47 -5.74 8.59
CA TYR A 95 -27.77 -6.62 7.46
C TYR A 95 -28.24 -5.83 6.24
N ARG A 96 -29.17 -4.89 6.45
CA ARG A 96 -29.72 -4.07 5.37
C ARG A 96 -28.65 -3.22 4.71
N MET A 97 -27.76 -2.59 5.49
CA MET A 97 -26.64 -1.81 4.97
C MET A 97 -25.72 -2.67 4.09
N ILE A 98 -25.32 -3.86 4.58
CA ILE A 98 -24.47 -4.78 3.80
C ILE A 98 -25.16 -5.20 2.51
N GLN A 99 -26.43 -5.59 2.58
CA GLN A 99 -27.22 -5.98 1.42
C GLN A 99 -27.28 -4.85 0.37
N LEU A 100 -27.55 -3.62 0.80
CA LEU A 100 -27.60 -2.45 -0.08
C LEU A 100 -26.23 -2.19 -0.73
N VAL A 101 -25.14 -2.23 0.04
CA VAL A 101 -23.77 -2.03 -0.48
C VAL A 101 -23.40 -3.08 -1.52
N LEU A 102 -23.70 -4.36 -1.24
CA LEU A 102 -23.39 -5.47 -2.14
C LEU A 102 -24.29 -5.49 -3.38
N SER A 103 -25.45 -4.85 -3.31
CA SER A 103 -26.34 -4.60 -4.45
C SER A 103 -26.02 -3.28 -5.16
N GLU A 104 -24.84 -2.70 -4.92
CA GLU A 104 -24.38 -1.40 -5.46
C GLU A 104 -25.25 -0.18 -5.12
N ARG A 105 -26.17 -0.32 -4.16
CA ARG A 105 -27.06 0.73 -3.64
C ARG A 105 -26.46 1.38 -2.38
N GLY A 106 -25.17 1.70 -2.44
CA GLY A 106 -24.44 2.27 -1.31
C GLY A 106 -25.01 3.58 -0.78
N GLU A 107 -25.55 4.44 -1.65
CA GLU A 107 -26.17 5.71 -1.24
C GLU A 107 -27.40 5.49 -0.35
N GLU A 108 -28.28 4.55 -0.70
CA GLU A 108 -29.44 4.19 0.14
C GLU A 108 -29.01 3.64 1.51
N SER A 109 -27.83 3.01 1.59
CA SER A 109 -27.26 2.55 2.86
C SER A 109 -26.81 3.74 3.74
N LEU A 110 -26.24 4.80 3.14
CA LEU A 110 -25.90 6.02 3.87
C LEU A 110 -27.15 6.79 4.30
N GLU A 111 -28.16 6.91 3.42
CA GLU A 111 -29.46 7.51 3.76
C GLU A 111 -30.12 6.79 4.94
N LEU A 112 -30.07 5.45 4.94
CA LEU A 112 -30.53 4.65 6.06
C LEU A 112 -29.77 5.00 7.35
N LEU A 113 -28.44 5.08 7.30
CA LEU A 113 -27.61 5.44 8.45
C LEU A 113 -27.94 6.85 8.99
N TYR A 114 -28.11 7.83 8.10
CA TYR A 114 -28.44 9.21 8.44
C TYR A 114 -29.86 9.38 8.99
N SER A 115 -30.79 8.47 8.63
CA SER A 115 -32.15 8.47 9.17
C SER A 115 -32.23 8.02 10.65
N LEU A 116 -31.18 7.39 11.17
CA LEU A 116 -31.14 6.90 12.56
C LEU A 116 -30.78 8.02 13.55
N SER A 117 -31.20 7.87 14.80
CA SER A 117 -30.67 8.70 15.89
C SER A 117 -29.14 8.51 15.99
N VAL A 118 -28.40 9.56 16.35
CA VAL A 118 -26.92 9.54 16.42
C VAL A 118 -26.38 8.33 17.20
N SER A 119 -26.94 8.02 18.37
CA SER A 119 -26.51 6.85 19.17
C SER A 119 -26.67 5.53 18.42
N MET A 120 -27.78 5.35 17.70
CA MET A 120 -28.04 4.15 16.90
C MET A 120 -27.16 4.10 15.65
N ALA A 121 -26.94 5.25 15.00
CA ALA A 121 -26.08 5.35 13.83
C ALA A 121 -24.63 4.99 14.18
N LEU A 122 -24.10 5.49 15.30
CA LEU A 122 -22.76 5.14 15.78
C LEU A 122 -22.65 3.66 16.15
N SER A 123 -23.64 3.10 16.86
CA SER A 123 -23.66 1.68 17.22
C SER A 123 -23.68 0.77 15.97
N THR A 124 -24.56 1.10 15.01
CA THR A 124 -24.68 0.37 13.74
C THR A 124 -23.40 0.49 12.91
N GLY A 125 -22.84 1.71 12.83
CA GLY A 125 -21.59 1.99 12.13
C GLY A 125 -20.41 1.22 12.71
N ARG A 126 -20.24 1.18 14.04
CA ARG A 126 -19.20 0.36 14.70
C ARG A 126 -19.31 -1.12 14.31
N ARG A 127 -20.53 -1.67 14.33
CA ARG A 127 -20.75 -3.07 13.92
C ARG A 127 -20.46 -3.28 12.44
N PHE A 128 -20.77 -2.31 11.58
CA PHE A 128 -20.43 -2.35 10.16
C PHE A 128 -18.92 -2.37 9.96
N VAL A 129 -18.18 -1.48 10.62
CA VAL A 129 -16.72 -1.44 10.56
C VAL A 129 -16.11 -2.75 11.03
N SER A 130 -16.52 -3.26 12.20
CA SER A 130 -16.05 -4.56 12.70
C SER A 130 -16.34 -5.69 11.73
N ARG A 131 -17.51 -5.67 11.08
CA ARG A 131 -17.87 -6.66 10.07
C ARG A 131 -16.96 -6.60 8.86
N VAL A 132 -16.65 -5.41 8.33
CA VAL A 132 -15.74 -5.24 7.20
C VAL A 132 -14.32 -5.68 7.56
N MET A 133 -13.82 -5.31 8.74
CA MET A 133 -12.50 -5.75 9.20
C MET A 133 -12.39 -7.28 9.29
N ILE A 134 -13.42 -7.95 9.81
CA ILE A 134 -13.49 -9.42 9.85
C ILE A 134 -13.51 -10.01 8.43
N GLU A 135 -14.23 -9.39 7.50
CA GLU A 135 -14.26 -9.84 6.11
C GLU A 135 -12.88 -9.73 5.44
N LEU A 136 -12.15 -8.64 5.68
CA LEU A 136 -10.79 -8.45 5.16
C LEU A 136 -9.78 -9.43 5.78
N GLU A 137 -9.96 -9.79 7.06
CA GLU A 137 -9.10 -10.78 7.73
C GLU A 137 -9.42 -12.22 7.26
N TYR A 138 -10.70 -12.52 7.07
CA TYR A 138 -11.19 -13.85 6.72
C TYR A 138 -12.21 -13.80 5.55
N PRO A 139 -11.74 -13.60 4.31
CA PRO A 139 -12.59 -13.38 3.13
C PRO A 139 -13.60 -14.50 2.83
N LEU A 140 -13.38 -15.71 3.35
CA LEU A 140 -14.23 -16.87 3.08
C LEU A 140 -15.19 -17.20 4.23
N TYR A 141 -15.11 -16.51 5.36
CA TYR A 141 -15.88 -16.85 6.57
C TYR A 141 -17.39 -16.60 6.41
N LEU A 142 -17.77 -15.70 5.49
CA LEU A 142 -19.11 -15.10 5.46
C LEU A 142 -19.76 -15.16 4.08
N LYS A 143 -19.54 -16.27 3.37
CA LYS A 143 -20.22 -16.52 2.08
C LYS A 143 -21.74 -16.58 2.29
N ASP A 144 -22.45 -15.55 1.85
CA ASP A 144 -23.87 -15.68 1.51
C ASP A 144 -23.92 -16.04 0.01
N PRO A 145 -24.41 -17.24 -0.37
CA PRO A 145 -24.46 -17.67 -1.77
C PRO A 145 -25.38 -16.83 -2.67
N THR A 146 -26.05 -15.81 -2.12
CA THR A 146 -26.95 -14.91 -2.84
C THR A 146 -26.34 -13.54 -3.16
N LEU A 147 -25.10 -13.27 -2.74
CA LEU A 147 -24.46 -11.96 -2.88
C LEU A 147 -23.16 -12.11 -3.67
N THR A 148 -22.95 -11.20 -4.63
CA THR A 148 -21.83 -11.06 -5.58
C THR A 148 -20.77 -12.18 -5.56
N ASP A 149 -20.75 -13.01 -6.60
CA ASP A 149 -19.83 -14.17 -6.72
C ASP A 149 -18.33 -13.78 -6.73
N ASN A 150 -18.00 -12.52 -7.06
CA ASN A 150 -16.63 -12.04 -7.07
C ASN A 150 -16.21 -11.46 -5.70
N LEU A 151 -15.30 -12.18 -5.03
CA LEU A 151 -14.70 -11.81 -3.74
C LEU A 151 -14.06 -10.41 -3.77
N GLU A 152 -13.29 -10.10 -4.81
CA GLU A 152 -12.57 -8.83 -4.92
C GLU A 152 -13.52 -7.64 -5.07
N THR A 153 -14.58 -7.81 -5.86
CA THR A 153 -15.62 -6.78 -6.03
C THR A 153 -16.35 -6.53 -4.72
N ARG A 154 -16.66 -7.60 -3.99
CA ARG A 154 -17.29 -7.55 -2.68
C ARG A 154 -16.43 -6.81 -1.65
N GLU A 155 -15.16 -7.15 -1.52
CA GLU A 155 -14.23 -6.47 -0.62
C GLU A 155 -14.06 -4.99 -0.98
N THR A 156 -13.94 -4.67 -2.26
CA THR A 156 -13.79 -3.30 -2.74
C THR A 156 -15.02 -2.45 -2.39
N LEU A 157 -16.23 -2.96 -2.64
CA LEU A 157 -17.48 -2.26 -2.31
C LEU A 157 -17.63 -2.04 -0.81
N LEU A 158 -17.38 -3.07 0.00
CA LEU A 158 -17.49 -2.99 1.45
C LEU A 158 -16.47 -2.03 2.06
N THR A 159 -15.21 -2.10 1.63
CA THR A 159 -14.13 -1.27 2.16
C THR A 159 -14.36 0.20 1.80
N ARG A 160 -14.73 0.49 0.55
CA ARG A 160 -15.08 1.85 0.10
C ARG A 160 -16.24 2.43 0.91
N HIS A 161 -17.30 1.65 1.15
CA HIS A 161 -18.42 2.12 1.95
C HIS A 161 -18.04 2.27 3.43
N CYS A 162 -17.16 1.41 3.96
CA CYS A 162 -16.64 1.51 5.31
C CYS A 162 -15.96 2.87 5.58
N VAL A 163 -15.19 3.39 4.62
CA VAL A 163 -14.57 4.72 4.69
C VAL A 163 -15.62 5.82 4.86
N GLN A 164 -16.74 5.74 4.12
CA GLN A 164 -17.84 6.71 4.23
C GLN A 164 -18.53 6.63 5.60
N VAL A 165 -18.79 5.41 6.09
CA VAL A 165 -19.37 5.18 7.42
C VAL A 165 -18.45 5.69 8.53
N LEU A 166 -17.13 5.42 8.44
CA LEU A 166 -16.14 5.93 9.38
C LEU A 166 -16.04 7.45 9.36
N THR A 167 -16.09 8.07 8.18
CA THR A 167 -16.11 9.53 8.03
C THR A 167 -17.29 10.14 8.77
N PHE A 168 -18.48 9.55 8.61
CA PHE A 168 -19.67 9.96 9.38
C PHE A 168 -19.46 9.79 10.89
N MET A 169 -18.90 8.65 11.32
CA MET A 169 -18.67 8.38 12.74
C MET A 169 -17.67 9.36 13.37
N VAL A 170 -16.56 9.67 12.69
CA VAL A 170 -15.56 10.64 13.16
C VAL A 170 -16.18 12.02 13.38
N ALA A 171 -17.09 12.45 12.49
CA ALA A 171 -17.77 13.74 12.59
C ALA A 171 -18.74 13.84 13.77
N HIS A 172 -19.29 12.72 14.24
CA HIS A 172 -20.35 12.67 15.26
C HIS A 172 -19.91 12.04 16.60
N THR A 173 -18.61 11.78 16.78
CA THR A 173 -18.04 11.16 17.99
C THR A 173 -17.24 12.16 18.81
N ASP A 174 -17.27 12.03 20.13
CA ASP A 174 -16.50 12.85 21.10
C ASP A 174 -14.99 12.67 20.98
N ASP A 175 -14.22 13.68 21.41
CA ASP A 175 -12.76 13.77 21.20
C ASP A 175 -11.95 12.55 21.63
N HIS A 176 -12.32 11.90 22.74
CA HIS A 176 -11.52 10.80 23.30
C HIS A 176 -11.44 9.57 22.39
N THR A 177 -12.55 9.20 21.73
CA THR A 177 -12.58 8.03 20.80
C THR A 177 -12.42 8.44 19.34
N ARG A 178 -12.37 9.74 19.06
CA ARG A 178 -12.17 10.31 17.72
C ARG A 178 -10.79 10.00 17.16
N SER A 179 -9.75 9.97 18.00
CA SER A 179 -8.38 9.68 17.55
C SER A 179 -8.25 8.25 16.99
N GLU A 180 -8.78 7.27 17.71
CA GLU A 180 -8.78 5.86 17.27
C GLU A 180 -9.57 5.68 15.96
N LEU A 181 -10.74 6.32 15.86
CA LEU A 181 -11.54 6.28 14.64
C LEU A 181 -10.82 6.95 13.44
N LYS A 182 -10.05 8.02 13.68
CA LYS A 182 -9.23 8.67 12.64
C LYS A 182 -8.11 7.75 12.16
N GLN A 183 -7.45 7.04 13.07
CA GLN A 183 -6.42 6.07 12.70
C GLN A 183 -7.02 4.92 11.88
N GLN A 184 -8.15 4.36 12.33
CA GLN A 184 -8.87 3.32 11.58
C GLN A 184 -9.34 3.82 10.20
N LEU A 185 -9.83 5.05 10.12
CA LEU A 185 -10.22 5.69 8.86
C LEU A 185 -9.02 5.81 7.92
N HIS A 186 -7.86 6.26 8.42
CA HIS A 186 -6.63 6.34 7.62
C HIS A 186 -6.22 4.98 7.04
N THR A 187 -6.14 3.94 7.88
CA THR A 187 -5.79 2.59 7.45
C THR A 187 -6.76 2.05 6.39
N LEU A 188 -8.07 2.16 6.62
CA LEU A 188 -9.08 1.64 5.69
C LEU A 188 -9.19 2.47 4.40
N ASP A 189 -8.95 3.78 4.45
CA ASP A 189 -8.88 4.63 3.26
C ASP A 189 -7.68 4.26 2.38
N SER A 190 -6.51 4.02 2.99
CA SER A 190 -5.34 3.50 2.29
C SER A 190 -5.59 2.13 1.65
N ILE A 191 -6.19 1.19 2.40
CA ILE A 191 -6.57 -0.13 1.86
C ILE A 191 -7.57 0.01 0.71
N ALA A 192 -8.59 0.87 0.83
CA ALA A 192 -9.56 1.10 -0.23
C ALA A 192 -8.91 1.65 -1.51
N LYS A 193 -7.93 2.56 -1.38
CA LYS A 193 -7.17 3.10 -2.51
C LYS A 193 -6.26 2.05 -3.15
N LEU A 194 -5.64 1.18 -2.36
CA LEU A 194 -4.84 0.04 -2.84
C LEU A 194 -5.69 -0.96 -3.64
N GLN A 195 -6.88 -1.30 -3.15
CA GLN A 195 -7.82 -2.17 -3.85
C GLN A 195 -8.27 -1.58 -5.19
N ASN A 196 -8.64 -0.30 -5.20
CA ASN A 196 -9.18 0.34 -6.41
C ASN A 196 -8.11 0.55 -7.49
N ASN A 197 -6.94 1.08 -7.10
CA ASN A 197 -5.91 1.54 -8.05
C ASN A 197 -4.92 0.45 -8.43
N PHE A 198 -4.62 -0.49 -7.52
CA PHE A 198 -3.54 -1.48 -7.68
C PHE A 198 -4.02 -2.93 -7.57
N LYS A 199 -5.31 -3.18 -7.30
CA LYS A 199 -5.87 -4.53 -7.10
C LYS A 199 -5.16 -5.32 -5.99
N VAL A 200 -4.68 -4.60 -4.99
CA VAL A 200 -4.02 -5.18 -3.81
C VAL A 200 -5.04 -5.27 -2.67
N PHE A 201 -5.26 -6.50 -2.18
CA PHE A 201 -6.19 -6.81 -1.12
C PHE A 201 -5.43 -7.20 0.16
N LEU A 202 -5.55 -6.38 1.20
CA LEU A 202 -4.87 -6.54 2.48
C LEU A 202 -5.87 -6.56 3.62
N SER A 203 -5.57 -7.38 4.64
CA SER A 203 -6.21 -7.28 5.94
C SER A 203 -5.63 -6.10 6.73
N CYS A 204 -6.35 -5.62 7.74
CA CYS A 204 -5.83 -4.58 8.63
C CYS A 204 -4.57 -5.08 9.37
N SER A 205 -4.55 -6.35 9.79
CA SER A 205 -3.39 -6.96 10.47
C SER A 205 -2.12 -6.91 9.61
N LYS A 206 -2.22 -7.25 8.32
CA LYS A 206 -1.11 -7.21 7.37
C LYS A 206 -0.68 -5.81 7.00
N TYR A 207 -1.61 -4.85 6.99
CA TYR A 207 -1.29 -3.45 6.74
C TYR A 207 -0.54 -2.83 7.92
N ASP A 208 -0.89 -3.19 9.15
CA ASP A 208 -0.23 -2.66 10.34
C ASP A 208 1.17 -3.26 10.55
N ASP A 209 1.45 -4.44 9.97
CA ASP A 209 2.78 -5.06 9.98
C ASP A 209 3.73 -4.40 8.96
N HIS A 210 4.77 -3.73 9.48
CA HIS A 210 5.82 -3.09 8.68
C HIS A 210 6.50 -4.06 7.71
N THR A 211 6.75 -5.30 8.13
CA THR A 211 7.43 -6.31 7.31
C THR A 211 6.59 -6.70 6.10
N CYS A 212 5.28 -6.90 6.31
CA CYS A 212 4.34 -7.17 5.24
C CYS A 212 4.26 -6.00 4.24
N ARG A 213 4.21 -4.75 4.74
CA ARG A 213 4.20 -3.57 3.87
C ARG A 213 5.48 -3.43 3.05
N HIS A 214 6.64 -3.62 3.68
CA HIS A 214 7.94 -3.55 2.99
C HIS A 214 8.09 -4.65 1.94
N ALA A 215 7.74 -5.90 2.28
CA ALA A 215 7.79 -7.01 1.34
C ALA A 215 6.87 -6.77 0.11
N LEU A 216 5.68 -6.21 0.34
CA LEU A 216 4.75 -5.85 -0.73
C LEU A 216 5.31 -4.73 -1.62
N LEU A 217 5.91 -3.70 -1.03
CA LEU A 217 6.58 -2.61 -1.76
C LEU A 217 7.69 -3.17 -2.65
N THR A 218 8.62 -3.94 -2.07
CA THR A 218 9.74 -4.55 -2.78
C THR A 218 9.28 -5.49 -3.90
N SER A 219 8.25 -6.31 -3.65
CA SER A 219 7.68 -7.17 -4.69
C SER A 219 7.05 -6.36 -5.84
N THR A 220 6.43 -5.23 -5.54
CA THR A 220 5.79 -4.37 -6.55
C THR A 220 6.84 -3.64 -7.39
N ILE A 221 7.91 -3.15 -6.76
CA ILE A 221 9.06 -2.56 -7.44
C ILE A 221 9.72 -3.61 -8.35
N GLY A 222 9.95 -4.83 -7.87
CA GLY A 222 10.48 -5.91 -8.70
C GLY A 222 9.58 -6.27 -9.90
N ALA A 223 8.25 -6.29 -9.70
CA ALA A 223 7.30 -6.51 -10.78
C ALA A 223 7.33 -5.39 -11.84
N PHE A 224 7.56 -4.14 -11.42
CA PHE A 224 7.73 -3.00 -12.33
C PHE A 224 8.97 -3.16 -13.22
N PHE A 225 10.09 -3.64 -12.68
CA PHE A 225 11.30 -3.83 -13.47
C PHE A 225 11.28 -5.07 -14.39
N THR A 226 10.48 -6.10 -14.06
CA THR A 226 10.35 -7.33 -14.87
C THR A 226 9.33 -7.20 -16.00
N ASN A 227 8.29 -6.38 -15.82
CA ASN A 227 7.35 -6.01 -16.88
C ASN A 227 7.60 -4.57 -17.30
N PRO A 228 8.61 -4.29 -18.14
CA PRO A 228 8.76 -2.97 -18.73
C PRO A 228 7.58 -2.77 -19.67
N THR A 229 6.46 -2.24 -19.17
CA THR A 229 5.52 -1.53 -20.02
C THR A 229 6.32 -0.43 -20.69
N ASP A 230 6.37 -0.51 -22.01
CA ASP A 230 7.16 0.27 -22.94
C ASP A 230 6.92 1.79 -22.77
N GLU A 231 7.54 2.39 -21.76
CA GLU A 231 7.73 3.84 -21.65
C GLU A 231 9.23 4.05 -21.47
N SER A 232 9.88 4.23 -22.61
CA SER A 232 11.23 4.75 -22.71
C SER A 232 11.42 5.88 -21.71
N ILE A 233 12.41 5.70 -20.84
CA ILE A 233 12.96 6.78 -20.03
C ILE A 233 13.29 7.90 -21.02
N PRO A 234 12.65 9.09 -20.96
CA PRO A 234 12.97 10.14 -21.91
C PRO A 234 14.43 10.54 -21.66
N ALA A 235 15.30 10.18 -22.61
CA ALA A 235 16.62 10.77 -22.70
C ALA A 235 16.43 12.29 -22.87
N PRO A 236 17.14 13.14 -22.11
CA PRO A 236 17.06 14.57 -22.34
C PRO A 236 17.71 14.88 -23.68
N HIS A 237 16.90 15.02 -24.72
CA HIS A 237 17.32 15.66 -25.96
C HIS A 237 17.52 17.15 -25.67
N GLY A 238 18.79 17.58 -25.68
CA GLY A 238 19.21 18.91 -26.13
C GLY A 238 18.86 20.12 -25.26
N ASN A 239 19.86 20.64 -24.57
CA ASN A 239 20.09 22.06 -24.22
C ASN A 239 18.86 22.96 -24.02
N GLY A 240 18.36 23.01 -22.77
CA GLY A 240 17.48 24.08 -22.28
C GLY A 240 17.31 24.02 -20.74
N PRO A 241 17.18 25.15 -20.03
CA PRO A 241 17.08 25.14 -18.57
C PRO A 241 15.66 24.73 -18.10
N ARG A 242 15.65 23.58 -17.38
CA ARG A 242 14.85 23.16 -16.21
C ARG A 242 13.40 23.68 -16.06
N HIS A 243 12.45 22.72 -16.00
CA HIS A 243 11.34 22.59 -15.01
C HIS A 243 10.33 21.48 -15.43
N GLY A 244 10.81 20.29 -15.81
CA GLY A 244 9.96 19.11 -15.99
C GLY A 244 10.02 18.20 -14.76
N PRO A 245 8.96 17.42 -14.44
CA PRO A 245 9.01 16.45 -13.35
C PRO A 245 10.16 15.46 -13.61
N ILE A 246 10.96 15.24 -12.57
CA ILE A 246 12.16 14.40 -12.57
C ILE A 246 11.78 12.92 -12.77
N LEU A 247 10.57 12.54 -12.34
CA LEU A 247 10.05 11.18 -12.39
C LEU A 247 9.16 11.00 -13.62
N CYS A 248 9.26 9.84 -14.27
CA CYS A 248 8.28 9.44 -15.28
C CYS A 248 6.97 9.01 -14.59
N SER A 249 5.85 9.08 -15.32
CA SER A 249 4.49 8.70 -14.88
C SER A 249 4.41 7.36 -14.16
N SER A 250 5.26 6.41 -14.54
CA SER A 250 5.28 5.08 -13.93
C SER A 250 5.99 5.04 -12.57
N LEU A 251 7.02 5.87 -12.35
CA LEU A 251 7.68 5.99 -11.04
C LEU A 251 6.81 6.77 -10.05
N GLU A 252 6.08 7.78 -10.51
CA GLU A 252 5.10 8.51 -9.69
C GLU A 252 4.01 7.57 -9.14
N LYS A 253 3.58 6.58 -9.94
CA LYS A 253 2.64 5.54 -9.48
C LYS A 253 3.24 4.67 -8.37
N LEU A 254 4.53 4.33 -8.43
CA LEU A 254 5.21 3.56 -7.38
C LEU A 254 5.39 4.38 -6.11
N VAL A 255 5.75 5.66 -6.23
CA VAL A 255 5.82 6.59 -5.10
C VAL A 255 4.44 6.73 -4.45
N TYR A 256 3.39 6.91 -5.26
CA TYR A 256 2.02 6.94 -4.76
C TYR A 256 1.64 5.62 -4.06
N PHE A 257 1.99 4.47 -4.64
CA PHE A 257 1.78 3.17 -4.01
C PHE A 257 2.46 3.07 -2.64
N GLY A 258 3.73 3.48 -2.54
CA GLY A 258 4.45 3.51 -1.27
C GLY A 258 3.83 4.46 -0.24
N SER A 259 3.32 5.61 -0.68
CA SER A 259 2.60 6.54 0.20
C SER A 259 1.32 5.92 0.78
N LEU A 260 0.60 5.10 0.01
CA LEU A 260 -0.56 4.36 0.51
C LEU A 260 -0.17 3.29 1.53
N LEU A 261 1.05 2.76 1.46
CA LEU A 261 1.64 1.86 2.45
C LEU A 261 2.28 2.61 3.63
N SER A 262 2.07 3.92 3.76
CA SER A 262 2.63 4.75 4.83
C SER A 262 4.17 4.79 4.85
N PHE A 263 4.82 4.66 3.68
CA PHE A 263 6.25 4.95 3.54
C PHE A 263 6.48 6.40 3.11
N GLU A 264 7.62 6.96 3.51
CA GLU A 264 8.04 8.26 3.00
C GLU A 264 8.53 8.13 1.55
N GLU A 265 8.33 9.18 0.76
CA GLU A 265 8.77 9.22 -0.64
C GLU A 265 10.27 8.91 -0.78
N VAL A 266 11.10 9.44 0.12
CA VAL A 266 12.56 9.23 0.11
C VAL A 266 12.90 7.75 0.29
N GLU A 267 12.19 7.04 1.17
CA GLU A 267 12.40 5.60 1.41
C GLU A 267 12.02 4.77 0.17
N VAL A 268 10.89 5.11 -0.45
CA VAL A 268 10.42 4.43 -1.67
C VAL A 268 11.39 4.65 -2.83
N VAL A 269 11.87 5.87 -3.02
CA VAL A 269 12.88 6.17 -4.05
C VAL A 269 14.18 5.44 -3.75
N GLY A 270 14.58 5.34 -2.47
CA GLY A 270 15.72 4.55 -2.05
C GLY A 270 15.61 3.08 -2.45
N GLU A 271 14.48 2.44 -2.16
CA GLU A 271 14.22 1.05 -2.58
C GLU A 271 14.26 0.89 -4.10
N ILE A 272 13.69 1.84 -4.86
CA ILE A 272 13.75 1.83 -6.33
C ILE A 272 15.19 1.92 -6.83
N VAL A 273 16.02 2.79 -6.23
CA VAL A 273 17.44 2.95 -6.58
C VAL A 273 18.21 1.65 -6.32
N LEU A 274 18.06 1.07 -5.13
CA LEU A 274 18.75 -0.15 -4.76
C LEU A 274 18.34 -1.32 -5.66
N HIS A 275 17.05 -1.42 -6.01
CA HIS A 275 16.57 -2.43 -6.94
C HIS A 275 17.09 -2.21 -8.37
N ALA A 276 17.16 -0.95 -8.83
CA ALA A 276 17.74 -0.62 -10.13
C ALA A 276 19.22 -1.04 -10.23
N PHE A 277 20.00 -0.80 -9.17
CA PHE A 277 21.39 -1.24 -9.08
C PHE A 277 21.53 -2.76 -9.12
N SER A 278 20.69 -3.50 -8.38
CA SER A 278 20.70 -4.96 -8.41
C SER A 278 20.42 -5.57 -9.78
N LEU A 279 19.77 -4.83 -10.67
CA LEU A 279 19.46 -5.22 -12.05
C LEU A 279 20.46 -4.65 -13.07
N GLY A 280 21.54 -4.01 -12.63
CA GLY A 280 22.54 -3.40 -13.51
C GLY A 280 22.13 -2.06 -14.15
N LYS A 281 20.95 -1.51 -13.82
CA LYS A 281 20.44 -0.22 -14.35
C LYS A 281 21.04 0.98 -13.62
N VAL A 282 22.37 1.07 -13.63
CA VAL A 282 23.14 2.02 -12.80
C VAL A 282 22.84 3.48 -13.13
N GLU A 283 22.75 3.84 -14.41
CA GLU A 283 22.49 5.23 -14.83
C GLU A 283 21.13 5.75 -14.35
N MET A 284 20.11 4.90 -14.32
CA MET A 284 18.79 5.25 -13.79
C MET A 284 18.86 5.53 -12.28
N GLY A 285 19.50 4.65 -11.52
CA GLY A 285 19.66 4.82 -10.07
C GLY A 285 20.45 6.10 -9.74
N LEU A 286 21.55 6.37 -10.44
CA LEU A 286 22.35 7.59 -10.25
C LEU A 286 21.54 8.86 -10.54
N ARG A 287 20.74 8.87 -11.61
CA ARG A 287 19.87 10.01 -11.93
C ARG A 287 18.86 10.30 -10.81
N LEU A 288 18.25 9.26 -10.23
CA LEU A 288 17.34 9.42 -9.10
C LEU A 288 18.08 9.93 -7.86
N CYS A 289 19.27 9.40 -7.55
CA CYS A 289 20.09 9.87 -6.44
C CYS A 289 20.43 11.37 -6.55
N ARG A 290 20.82 11.85 -7.74
CA ARG A 290 21.15 13.28 -7.94
C ARG A 290 19.94 14.20 -7.79
N ALA A 291 18.75 13.70 -8.09
CA ALA A 291 17.52 14.46 -7.99
C ALA A 291 16.95 14.55 -6.57
N LEU A 292 17.22 13.55 -5.71
CA LEU A 292 16.72 13.52 -4.33
C LEU A 292 17.07 14.80 -3.54
N PRO A 293 18.33 15.30 -3.56
CA PRO A 293 18.70 16.57 -2.96
C PRO A 293 18.04 17.82 -3.58
N GLU A 294 17.39 17.74 -4.74
CA GLU A 294 16.69 18.91 -5.30
C GLU A 294 15.29 19.05 -4.68
N SER A 295 14.64 17.92 -4.35
CA SER A 295 13.24 17.85 -3.93
C SER A 295 13.04 17.70 -2.43
N HIS A 296 13.98 17.08 -1.70
CA HIS A 296 13.82 16.75 -0.29
C HIS A 296 14.99 17.28 0.55
N ARG A 297 14.74 17.43 1.86
CA ARG A 297 15.74 17.83 2.86
C ARG A 297 15.57 16.93 4.07
N GLY A 298 16.67 16.36 4.57
CA GLY A 298 16.64 15.53 5.77
C GLY A 298 17.67 14.41 5.76
N ASP A 299 17.79 13.75 6.90
CA ASP A 299 18.65 12.59 7.16
C ASP A 299 18.29 11.38 6.28
N GLY A 300 17.02 11.23 5.92
CA GLY A 300 16.56 10.18 4.98
C GLY A 300 17.26 10.25 3.62
N VAL A 301 17.56 11.45 3.12
CA VAL A 301 18.29 11.63 1.85
C VAL A 301 19.73 11.12 2.00
N ALA A 302 20.39 11.44 3.12
CA ALA A 302 21.74 10.96 3.39
C ALA A 302 21.79 9.42 3.50
N ARG A 303 20.80 8.79 4.17
CA ARG A 303 20.69 7.33 4.23
C ARG A 303 20.65 6.71 2.84
N VAL A 304 19.76 7.18 1.98
CA VAL A 304 19.60 6.64 0.62
C VAL A 304 20.87 6.82 -0.20
N LEU A 305 21.49 8.01 -0.17
CA LEU A 305 22.74 8.28 -0.90
C LEU A 305 23.89 7.42 -0.41
N MET A 306 24.00 7.21 0.91
CA MET A 306 25.01 6.34 1.51
C MET A 306 24.78 4.87 1.12
N SER A 307 23.55 4.36 1.24
CA SER A 307 23.21 3.00 0.84
C SER A 307 23.44 2.78 -0.66
N ALA A 308 23.14 3.77 -1.49
CA ALA A 308 23.42 3.77 -2.92
C ALA A 308 24.94 3.66 -3.19
N GLY A 309 25.75 4.51 -2.54
CA GLY A 309 27.20 4.49 -2.66
C GLY A 309 27.81 3.15 -2.24
N LEU A 310 27.42 2.62 -1.08
CA LEU A 310 27.87 1.31 -0.60
C LEU A 310 27.48 0.16 -1.53
N THR A 311 26.28 0.22 -2.12
CA THR A 311 25.84 -0.80 -3.07
C THR A 311 26.69 -0.78 -4.34
N LEU A 312 27.01 0.41 -4.86
CA LEU A 312 27.90 0.56 -6.00
C LEU A 312 29.33 0.08 -5.69
N CYS A 313 29.85 0.33 -4.48
CA CYS A 313 31.13 -0.22 -4.02
C CYS A 313 31.14 -1.76 -4.09
N LYS A 314 30.06 -2.42 -3.64
CA LYS A 314 29.93 -3.89 -3.69
C LYS A 314 29.80 -4.41 -5.12
N MET A 315 29.14 -3.68 -6.00
CA MET A 315 29.07 -4.04 -7.42
C MET A 315 30.44 -3.95 -8.11
N LEU A 316 31.24 -2.93 -7.78
CA LEU A 316 32.59 -2.75 -8.30
C LEU A 316 33.59 -3.80 -7.78
N GLU A 317 33.44 -4.24 -6.52
CA GLU A 317 34.21 -5.38 -5.98
C GLU A 317 33.98 -6.65 -6.81
N ARG A 318 32.73 -6.91 -7.22
CA ARG A 318 32.34 -8.16 -7.91
C ARG A 318 32.47 -8.12 -9.43
N ASP A 319 32.87 -6.98 -10.00
CA ASP A 319 32.94 -6.74 -11.45
C ASP A 319 31.61 -7.02 -12.19
N GLU A 320 30.47 -6.79 -11.51
CA GLU A 320 29.11 -7.16 -11.99
C GLU A 320 28.50 -6.15 -13.00
N LEU A 321 29.30 -5.29 -13.63
CA LEU A 321 28.80 -4.15 -14.41
C LEU A 321 28.45 -4.50 -15.86
N VAL A 322 27.21 -4.95 -16.08
CA VAL A 322 26.76 -5.48 -17.39
C VAL A 322 26.36 -4.38 -18.41
N GLU A 323 26.05 -3.14 -18.00
CA GLU A 323 25.60 -2.08 -18.94
C GLU A 323 26.02 -0.65 -18.53
N VAL A 324 27.30 -0.43 -18.22
CA VAL A 324 27.82 0.93 -17.99
C VAL A 324 28.24 1.54 -19.33
N SER A 325 27.70 2.71 -19.68
CA SER A 325 28.15 3.46 -20.86
C SER A 325 29.62 3.82 -20.73
N SER A 326 30.34 3.91 -21.85
CA SER A 326 31.79 4.23 -21.89
C SER A 326 32.18 5.51 -21.14
N ASP A 327 31.22 6.40 -20.89
CA ASP A 327 31.45 7.75 -20.39
C ASP A 327 31.21 7.87 -18.87
N LEU A 328 30.75 6.81 -18.19
CA LEU A 328 30.39 6.87 -16.77
C LEU A 328 31.54 6.42 -15.86
N ASN A 329 32.12 7.38 -15.13
CA ASN A 329 33.16 7.12 -14.14
C ASN A 329 32.56 6.83 -12.75
N LEU A 330 32.31 5.55 -12.46
CA LEU A 330 31.67 5.14 -11.21
C LEU A 330 32.43 5.53 -9.92
N PRO A 331 33.77 5.43 -9.84
CA PRO A 331 34.50 5.92 -8.67
C PRO A 331 34.25 7.41 -8.36
N LEU A 332 34.20 8.26 -9.40
CA LEU A 332 33.84 9.67 -9.22
C LEU A 332 32.37 9.84 -8.80
N GLU A 333 31.45 9.06 -9.37
CA GLU A 333 30.04 9.10 -8.99
C GLU A 333 29.81 8.72 -7.53
N ILE A 334 30.48 7.67 -7.03
CA ILE A 334 30.41 7.26 -5.62
C ILE A 334 30.96 8.37 -4.71
N LEU A 335 32.04 9.04 -5.13
CA LEU A 335 32.58 10.19 -4.41
C LEU A 335 31.58 11.36 -4.36
N GLU A 336 30.90 11.67 -5.47
CA GLU A 336 29.89 12.73 -5.48
C GLU A 336 28.66 12.36 -4.62
N LEU A 337 28.20 11.12 -4.67
CA LEU A 337 27.10 10.64 -3.81
C LEU A 337 27.45 10.74 -2.33
N SER A 338 28.66 10.35 -1.94
CA SER A 338 29.13 10.42 -0.55
C SER A 338 29.32 11.86 -0.06
N ARG A 339 29.81 12.76 -0.91
CA ARG A 339 29.85 14.21 -0.64
C ARG A 339 28.45 14.79 -0.44
N LEU A 340 27.49 14.42 -1.28
CA LEU A 340 26.10 14.82 -1.12
C LEU A 340 25.51 14.27 0.18
N ALA A 341 25.76 13.01 0.52
CA ALA A 341 25.30 12.40 1.77
C ALA A 341 25.80 13.19 2.99
N LEU A 342 27.08 13.59 3.01
CA LEU A 342 27.65 14.44 4.06
C LEU A 342 26.94 15.79 4.24
N CYS A 343 26.43 16.39 3.15
CA CYS A 343 25.69 17.65 3.24
C CYS A 343 24.31 17.52 3.90
N PHE A 344 23.71 16.33 3.91
CA PHE A 344 22.36 16.08 4.44
C PHE A 344 22.33 15.16 5.66
N CYS A 345 23.48 14.66 6.11
CA CYS A 345 23.56 13.71 7.21
C CYS A 345 23.14 14.33 8.56
N SER A 346 22.56 13.49 9.41
CA SER A 346 22.37 13.81 10.82
C SER A 346 23.68 13.64 11.60
N PRO A 347 23.82 14.23 12.81
CA PRO A 347 25.00 14.03 13.65
C PRO A 347 25.34 12.56 13.91
N ASP A 348 24.32 11.69 13.97
CA ASP A 348 24.47 10.26 14.22
C ASP A 348 25.07 9.52 13.02
N GLN A 349 24.84 10.02 11.80
CA GLN A 349 25.32 9.42 10.54
C GLN A 349 26.61 10.06 10.03
N LEU A 350 27.07 11.14 10.66
CA LEU A 350 28.19 11.94 10.19
C LEU A 350 29.47 11.09 10.04
N LEU A 351 29.73 10.21 11.01
CA LEU A 351 30.92 9.35 11.01
C LEU A 351 30.89 8.39 9.80
N GLU A 352 29.79 7.66 9.63
CA GLU A 352 29.63 6.69 8.53
C GLU A 352 29.70 7.38 7.15
N CYS A 353 29.07 8.55 7.02
CA CYS A 353 29.13 9.34 5.78
C CYS A 353 30.54 9.87 5.50
N ALA A 354 31.28 10.29 6.54
CA ALA A 354 32.64 10.79 6.41
C ALA A 354 33.62 9.67 6.02
N GLU A 355 33.50 8.50 6.65
CA GLU A 355 34.29 7.31 6.31
C GLU A 355 34.06 6.88 4.86
N LEU A 356 32.79 6.79 4.42
CA LEU A 356 32.48 6.47 3.02
C LEU A 356 33.09 7.51 2.07
N CYS A 357 32.98 8.80 2.40
CA CYS A 357 33.53 9.87 1.55
C CYS A 357 35.07 9.81 1.48
N ASP A 358 35.74 9.55 2.58
CA ASP A 358 37.20 9.44 2.61
C ASP A 358 37.68 8.24 1.79
N ILE A 359 37.00 7.10 1.90
CA ILE A 359 37.37 5.91 1.12
C ILE A 359 37.03 6.09 -0.36
N ALA A 360 35.86 6.64 -0.69
CA ALA A 360 35.49 6.97 -2.07
C ALA A 360 36.49 7.95 -2.70
N ARG A 361 37.04 8.89 -1.93
CA ARG A 361 38.08 9.82 -2.39
C ARG A 361 39.38 9.09 -2.73
N ILE A 362 39.80 8.13 -1.90
CA ILE A 362 40.98 7.31 -2.18
C ILE A 362 40.75 6.48 -3.44
N ALA A 363 39.58 5.83 -3.56
CA ALA A 363 39.25 5.02 -4.72
C ALA A 363 39.21 5.84 -6.03
N ALA A 364 38.66 7.05 -5.98
CA ALA A 364 38.68 7.99 -7.11
C ALA A 364 40.12 8.41 -7.47
N ALA A 365 40.97 8.72 -6.48
CA ALA A 365 42.36 9.09 -6.74
C ALA A 365 43.18 7.94 -7.37
N VAL A 366 42.95 6.70 -6.94
CA VAL A 366 43.57 5.52 -7.57
C VAL A 366 43.05 5.32 -8.99
N TYR A 367 41.74 5.54 -9.22
CA TYR A 367 41.17 5.49 -10.57
C TYR A 367 41.80 6.52 -11.51
N GLU A 368 41.99 7.76 -11.07
CA GLU A 368 42.65 8.81 -11.87
C GLU A 368 44.12 8.49 -12.23
N GLN A 369 44.78 7.67 -11.41
CA GLN A 369 46.15 7.20 -11.68
C GLN A 369 46.20 5.96 -12.60
N CYS A 370 45.06 5.32 -12.85
CA CYS A 370 44.99 4.22 -13.79
C CYS A 370 45.07 4.74 -15.23
N GLN A 371 45.78 4.02 -16.11
CA GLN A 371 45.66 4.27 -17.54
C GLN A 371 44.25 3.87 -17.99
N THR A 372 43.45 4.87 -18.29
CA THR A 372 42.23 4.72 -19.09
C THR A 372 42.72 4.51 -20.51
N GLU A 373 42.68 3.28 -21.02
CA GLU A 373 43.03 3.00 -22.40
C GLU A 373 42.12 3.80 -23.34
N ASP A 374 42.60 4.97 -23.79
CA ASP A 374 42.33 5.42 -25.15
C ASP A 374 42.90 4.35 -26.08
N LEU A 375 42.04 3.43 -26.49
CA LEU A 375 42.30 2.39 -27.49
C LEU A 375 42.49 2.98 -28.91
N LEU A 376 43.23 4.08 -29.03
CA LEU A 376 43.35 4.93 -30.21
C LEU A 376 44.79 5.43 -30.45
N LEU A 377 45.80 4.57 -30.27
CA LEU A 377 47.07 4.73 -30.98
C LEU A 377 47.35 3.53 -31.87
N SER A 378 46.65 3.54 -33.00
CA SER A 378 47.19 3.21 -34.34
C SER A 378 48.33 2.20 -34.36
N ASP A 379 47.95 0.95 -34.51
CA ASP A 379 48.79 -0.21 -34.86
C ASP A 379 49.34 -0.15 -36.31
N LYS A 380 49.76 1.04 -36.76
CA LYS A 380 50.25 1.30 -38.12
C LYS A 380 51.37 2.33 -38.16
N THR A 381 52.51 2.04 -37.54
CA THR A 381 53.84 2.45 -38.04
C THR A 381 54.96 1.53 -37.53
N LEU A 382 54.75 0.21 -37.48
CA LEU A 382 55.87 -0.73 -37.58
C LEU A 382 55.96 -1.23 -39.02
N GLY A 383 56.54 -0.41 -39.87
CA GLY A 383 56.81 -0.76 -41.26
C GLY A 383 57.78 0.23 -41.88
N ALA A 384 59.00 -0.27 -42.13
CA ALA A 384 60.08 0.34 -42.90
C ALA A 384 61.00 1.35 -42.17
N ASN A 385 62.04 0.85 -41.50
CA ASN A 385 63.33 0.72 -42.16
C ASN A 385 64.29 -0.17 -41.35
N VAL A 386 64.86 -1.13 -42.07
CA VAL A 386 65.95 -2.02 -41.69
C VAL A 386 67.27 -1.23 -41.84
N ASP A 387 68.24 -1.55 -40.99
CA ASP A 387 69.64 -1.09 -41.02
C ASP A 387 70.01 0.27 -40.39
N GLN A 388 69.77 0.43 -39.09
CA GLN A 388 70.73 1.13 -38.22
C GLN A 388 70.56 0.76 -36.74
N PHE A 389 70.97 -0.45 -36.35
CA PHE A 389 71.22 -0.73 -34.93
C PHE A 389 72.54 -0.04 -34.52
N VAL A 390 72.45 1.26 -34.25
CA VAL A 390 73.42 1.91 -33.37
C VAL A 390 73.20 1.27 -32.00
N TYR A 391 74.25 0.68 -31.44
CA TYR A 391 74.28 0.38 -30.00
C TYR A 391 74.18 1.73 -29.28
N GLU A 392 72.94 2.21 -29.05
CA GLU A 392 72.69 3.27 -28.11
C GLU A 392 73.21 2.78 -26.77
N THR A 393 74.28 3.44 -26.36
CA THR A 393 74.97 3.16 -25.12
C THR A 393 73.95 3.41 -24.02
N PHE A 394 73.65 2.40 -23.19
CA PHE A 394 72.86 2.58 -21.98
C PHE A 394 73.61 3.59 -21.09
N ALA A 395 73.33 4.87 -21.26
CA ALA A 395 73.66 5.89 -20.30
C ALA A 395 72.59 5.78 -19.23
N PHE A 396 72.99 5.42 -18.02
CA PHE A 396 72.14 5.63 -16.85
C PHE A 396 71.88 7.13 -16.77
N GLU A 397 70.61 7.55 -16.87
CA GLU A 397 70.23 8.89 -16.46
C GLU A 397 70.57 9.03 -14.97
N ASP A 398 71.22 10.14 -14.57
CA ASP A 398 71.66 10.40 -13.18
C ASP A 398 70.48 10.50 -12.19
N GLU A 399 69.24 10.54 -12.68
CA GLU A 399 68.02 10.51 -11.90
C GLU A 399 67.09 9.40 -12.43
N PHE A 400 66.98 8.30 -11.68
CA PHE A 400 65.93 7.31 -11.90
C PHE A 400 64.57 7.99 -11.66
N LYS A 401 63.85 8.29 -12.75
CA LYS A 401 62.41 8.49 -12.69
C LYS A 401 61.78 7.11 -12.64
N GLU A 402 61.27 6.76 -11.48
CA GLU A 402 60.45 5.56 -11.35
C GLU A 402 59.21 5.77 -12.22
N ASP A 403 59.19 5.14 -13.40
CA ASP A 403 57.97 4.93 -14.16
C ASP A 403 57.10 4.02 -13.29
N SER A 404 56.32 4.64 -12.40
CA SER A 404 55.40 3.96 -11.50
C SER A 404 54.58 2.93 -12.26
N ILE A 405 54.35 1.77 -11.63
CA ILE A 405 53.62 0.65 -12.20
C ILE A 405 52.35 1.17 -12.88
N VAL A 406 52.21 0.90 -14.18
CA VAL A 406 51.01 1.25 -14.93
C VAL A 406 49.84 0.43 -14.38
N LEU A 407 48.91 1.12 -13.71
CA LEU A 407 47.71 0.50 -13.16
C LEU A 407 46.63 0.43 -14.24
N ASN A 408 46.13 -0.77 -14.51
CA ASN A 408 44.95 -0.95 -15.34
C ASN A 408 43.69 -0.85 -14.45
N ALA A 409 42.74 0.02 -14.81
CA ALA A 409 41.52 0.24 -14.03
C ALA A 409 40.71 -1.05 -13.85
N SER A 410 40.62 -1.91 -14.89
CA SER A 410 39.85 -3.17 -14.83
C SER A 410 40.38 -4.17 -13.78
N GLN A 411 41.68 -4.11 -13.47
CA GLN A 411 42.31 -4.99 -12.48
C GLN A 411 42.47 -4.32 -11.11
N THR A 412 42.70 -3.00 -11.11
CA THR A 412 43.03 -2.26 -9.90
C THR A 412 41.77 -1.90 -9.10
N ILE A 413 40.68 -1.52 -9.78
CA ILE A 413 39.47 -1.02 -9.14
C ILE A 413 38.73 -2.07 -8.31
N PRO A 414 38.53 -3.32 -8.78
CA PRO A 414 37.90 -4.35 -7.95
C PRO A 414 38.66 -4.59 -6.64
N VAL A 415 40.00 -4.62 -6.70
CA VAL A 415 40.86 -4.80 -5.51
C VAL A 415 40.76 -3.62 -4.54
N VAL A 416 40.71 -2.39 -5.07
CA VAL A 416 40.49 -1.19 -4.24
C VAL A 416 39.14 -1.27 -3.53
N TYR A 417 38.08 -1.71 -4.21
CA TYR A 417 36.75 -1.83 -3.61
C TYR A 417 36.61 -3.04 -2.68
N GLU A 418 37.35 -4.13 -2.89
CA GLU A 418 37.49 -5.23 -1.93
C GLU A 418 38.06 -4.72 -0.60
N ILE A 419 39.19 -4.00 -0.65
CA ILE A 419 39.82 -3.40 0.55
C ILE A 419 38.89 -2.37 1.20
N THR A 420 38.23 -1.54 0.38
CA THR A 420 37.25 -0.54 0.82
C THR A 420 36.07 -1.18 1.55
N ASN A 421 35.54 -2.29 1.05
CA ASN A 421 34.39 -2.95 1.68
C ASN A 421 34.77 -3.69 2.97
N ILE A 422 36.05 -4.05 3.16
CA ILE A 422 36.57 -4.58 4.43
C ILE A 422 36.71 -3.48 5.49
N ILE A 423 37.21 -2.30 5.09
CA ILE A 423 37.56 -1.21 6.01
C ILE A 423 36.41 -0.23 6.24
N GLY A 424 35.52 -0.10 5.27
CA GLY A 424 34.48 0.92 5.23
C GLY A 424 33.23 0.60 6.05
N PRO A 425 32.29 1.57 6.11
CA PRO A 425 31.07 1.43 6.88
C PRO A 425 30.22 0.30 6.30
N GLN A 426 29.79 -0.61 7.17
CA GLN A 426 28.88 -1.68 6.78
C GLN A 426 27.46 -1.13 6.72
N LEU A 427 26.68 -1.55 5.72
CA LEU A 427 25.24 -1.27 5.72
C LEU A 427 24.65 -1.76 7.05
N PRO A 428 23.91 -0.92 7.79
CA PRO A 428 23.19 -1.41 8.94
C PRO A 428 22.28 -2.56 8.46
N HIS A 429 22.34 -3.70 9.13
CA HIS A 429 21.37 -4.76 8.92
C HIS A 429 19.99 -4.15 9.22
N ILE A 430 19.21 -3.89 8.17
CA ILE A 430 17.79 -3.55 8.29
C ILE A 430 17.11 -4.83 8.77
N GLY A 431 16.98 -4.96 10.08
CA GLY A 431 16.48 -6.16 10.73
C GLY A 431 16.71 -6.14 12.23
N GLU A 432 15.95 -5.28 12.92
CA GLU A 432 15.25 -5.61 14.17
C GLU A 432 14.14 -4.58 14.44
#